data_AF-A0A388PWE2-F1
#
_entry.id   AF-A0A388PWE2-F1
#
_cell.length_a   1.000
_cell.length_b   1.000
_cell.length_c   1.000
_cell.angle_alpha   90.00
_cell.angle_beta   90.00
_cell.angle_gamma   90.00
#
_symmetry.space_group_name_H-M   'P 1'
#
loop_
_entity.id
_entity.type
_entity.pdbx_description
1 polymer ?
#
loop_
_entity_poly.entity_id
_entity_poly.type
_entity_poly.pdbx_seq_one_letter_code
_entity_poly.pdbx_strand_id
1 'polypeptide(L)'
;MKLDNLLIELLTEELPPKSQKQLGIAFAKNIKEFLAKHHLVNEISEDLIFSTPRRIGLHLKNVKDEADNENVSIKLMPASVGFDTSEKPTDALLKKLHAIGLNEKALSEIVKKMKIILKFYISIKM
;
A
#
# COMPACT_ATOMS: atom_id res chain seq x y z
N MET A 1 9.98 -12.13 3.77
CA MET A 1 10.29 -10.87 3.11
C MET A 1 11.27 -11.16 1.99
N LYS A 2 10.77 -11.11 0.77
CA LYS A 2 11.52 -11.42 -0.44
C LYS A 2 11.76 -10.12 -1.21
N LEU A 3 12.94 -10.01 -1.83
CA LEU A 3 13.25 -8.92 -2.75
C LEU A 3 13.26 -9.49 -4.17
N ASP A 4 12.41 -8.95 -5.03
CA ASP A 4 12.34 -9.31 -6.44
C ASP A 4 12.37 -8.04 -7.31
N ASN A 5 12.56 -8.21 -8.61
CA ASN A 5 12.39 -7.12 -9.57
C ASN A 5 10.92 -6.99 -9.95
N LEU A 6 10.46 -5.76 -10.12
CA LEU A 6 9.10 -5.42 -10.49
C LEU A 6 9.08 -4.69 -11.83
N LEU A 7 8.45 -5.30 -12.84
CA LEU A 7 8.11 -4.65 -14.10
C LEU A 7 6.62 -4.31 -14.10
N ILE A 8 6.31 -3.02 -14.31
CA ILE A 8 4.93 -2.56 -14.54
C ILE A 8 4.88 -1.92 -15.92
N GLU A 9 3.93 -2.37 -16.72
CA GLU A 9 3.71 -1.86 -18.07
C GLU A 9 2.26 -1.42 -18.24
N LEU A 10 2.07 -0.29 -18.90
CA LEU A 10 0.78 0.18 -19.37
C LEU A 10 0.81 0.20 -20.88
N LEU A 11 -0.03 -0.65 -21.49
CA LEU A 11 -0.34 -0.57 -22.91
C LEU A 11 -1.19 0.68 -23.15
N THR A 12 -0.82 1.42 -24.18
CA THR A 12 -1.53 2.63 -24.60
C THR A 12 -1.91 2.49 -26.05
N GLU A 13 -2.88 3.28 -26.49
CA GLU A 13 -3.04 3.59 -27.91
C GLU A 13 -1.86 4.47 -28.37
N GLU A 14 -2.04 5.36 -29.35
CA GLU A 14 -0.97 6.25 -29.80
C GLU A 14 -0.74 7.41 -28.83
N LEU A 15 0.40 7.41 -28.14
CA LEU A 15 0.81 8.53 -27.29
C LEU A 15 1.31 9.71 -28.14
N PRO A 16 1.04 10.96 -27.72
CA PRO A 16 1.56 12.15 -28.41
C PRO A 16 3.10 12.17 -28.39
N PRO A 17 3.77 12.33 -29.55
CA PRO A 17 5.23 12.20 -29.63
C PRO A 17 5.98 13.24 -28.78
N LYS A 18 5.40 14.44 -28.60
CA LYS A 18 5.98 15.49 -27.76
C LYS A 18 5.90 15.19 -26.26
N SER A 19 4.88 14.46 -25.82
CA SER A 19 4.60 14.23 -24.39
C SER A 19 4.95 12.82 -23.93
N GLN A 20 5.18 11.88 -24.86
CA GLN A 20 5.42 10.46 -24.58
C GLN A 20 6.52 10.21 -23.52
N LYS A 21 7.67 10.89 -23.66
CA LYS A 21 8.77 10.77 -22.70
C LYS A 21 8.38 11.31 -21.32
N GLN A 22 7.72 12.47 -21.28
CA GLN A 22 7.29 13.09 -20.03
C GLN A 22 6.24 12.25 -19.30
N LEU A 23 5.31 11.63 -20.04
CA LEU A 23 4.33 10.69 -19.50
C LEU A 23 5.00 9.46 -18.90
N GLY A 24 5.99 8.87 -19.59
CA GLY A 24 6.76 7.76 -19.04
C GLY A 24 7.49 8.11 -17.75
N ILE A 25 8.12 9.30 -17.69
CA ILE A 25 8.79 9.79 -16.48
C ILE A 25 7.80 10.03 -15.33
N ALA A 26 6.68 10.69 -15.61
CA ALA A 26 5.65 10.96 -14.60
C ALA A 26 5.02 9.66 -14.07
N PHE A 27 4.73 8.71 -14.96
CA PHE A 27 4.26 7.38 -14.61
C PHE A 27 5.25 6.67 -13.67
N ALA A 28 6.52 6.58 -14.07
CA ALA A 28 7.55 5.92 -13.27
C ALA A 28 7.72 6.57 -11.89
N LYS A 29 7.77 7.91 -11.86
CA LYS A 29 7.90 8.69 -10.63
C LYS A 29 6.76 8.41 -9.66
N ASN A 30 5.51 8.50 -10.11
CA ASN A 30 4.35 8.29 -9.24
C ASN A 30 4.30 6.88 -8.67
N ILE A 31 4.67 5.86 -9.45
CA ILE A 31 4.73 4.47 -8.98
C ILE A 31 5.85 4.30 -7.94
N LYS A 32 7.05 4.84 -8.19
CA LYS A 32 8.17 4.77 -7.24
C LYS A 32 7.85 5.51 -5.94
N GLU A 33 7.24 6.69 -6.00
CA GLU A 33 6.79 7.44 -4.83
C GLU A 33 5.72 6.68 -4.02
N PHE A 34 4.76 6.05 -4.71
CA PHE A 34 3.75 5.21 -4.05
C PHE A 34 4.42 4.05 -3.31
N LEU A 35 5.31 3.31 -3.97
CA LEU A 35 6.00 2.17 -3.34
C LEU A 35 6.92 2.61 -2.19
N ALA A 36 7.60 3.74 -2.32
CA ALA A 36 8.47 4.30 -1.28
C ALA A 36 7.65 4.73 -0.05
N LYS A 37 6.51 5.40 -0.27
CA LYS A 37 5.56 5.77 0.79
C LYS A 37 5.05 4.57 1.59
N HIS A 38 4.95 3.41 0.95
CA HIS A 38 4.54 2.17 1.59
C HIS A 38 5.72 1.30 2.05
N HIS A 39 6.95 1.84 2.07
CA HIS A 39 8.17 1.16 2.53
C HIS A 39 8.50 -0.14 1.77
N LEU A 40 8.04 -0.23 0.52
CA LEU A 40 8.23 -1.39 -0.36
C LEU A 40 9.49 -1.29 -1.23
N VAL A 41 10.00 -0.07 -1.42
CA VAL A 41 11.27 0.22 -2.10
C VAL A 41 12.06 1.25 -1.30
N ASN A 42 13.38 1.25 -1.46
CA ASN A 42 14.25 2.29 -0.92
C ASN A 42 14.47 3.40 -1.97
N GLU A 43 14.81 4.62 -1.54
CA GLU A 43 15.16 5.78 -2.39
C GLU A 43 16.24 5.41 -3.44
N ILE A 44 17.21 4.58 -3.05
CA ILE A 44 18.33 4.11 -3.88
C ILE A 44 17.97 2.97 -4.84
N SER A 45 16.71 2.53 -4.89
CA SER A 45 16.32 1.42 -5.77
C SER A 45 16.46 1.85 -7.23
N GLU A 46 17.31 1.13 -7.97
CA GLU A 46 17.55 1.37 -9.39
C GLU A 46 16.26 1.18 -10.20
N ASP A 47 15.97 2.15 -11.07
CA ASP A 47 14.84 2.13 -11.98
C ASP A 47 15.25 2.30 -13.45
N LEU A 48 14.51 1.63 -14.33
CA LEU A 48 14.58 1.82 -15.77
C LEU A 48 13.20 2.16 -16.32
N ILE A 49 13.12 3.23 -17.09
CA ILE A 49 11.88 3.76 -17.64
C ILE A 49 11.79 3.39 -19.12
N PHE A 50 10.66 2.79 -19.50
CA PHE A 50 10.32 2.49 -20.89
C PHE A 50 9.24 3.45 -21.38
N SER A 51 9.42 3.97 -22.59
CA SER A 51 8.45 4.83 -23.24
C SER A 51 8.51 4.63 -24.74
N THR A 52 7.43 4.12 -25.30
CA THR A 52 7.18 3.94 -26.75
C THR A 52 5.76 4.44 -27.07
N PRO A 53 5.40 4.67 -28.34
CA PRO A 53 4.09 5.22 -28.68
C PRO A 53 2.90 4.45 -28.10
N ARG A 54 2.99 3.12 -27.99
CA ARG A 54 1.90 2.24 -27.51
C ARG A 54 2.17 1.57 -26.17
N ARG A 55 3.19 2.02 -25.44
CA ARG A 55 3.58 1.41 -24.16
C ARG A 55 4.45 2.35 -23.34
N ILE A 56 4.11 2.51 -22.08
CA ILE A 56 5.01 3.05 -21.05
C ILE A 56 5.23 2.01 -19.96
N GLY A 57 6.38 2.04 -19.31
CA GLY A 57 6.70 1.05 -18.29
C GLY A 57 7.80 1.50 -17.35
N LEU A 58 7.89 0.79 -16.23
CA LEU A 58 8.87 0.97 -15.18
C LEU A 58 9.37 -0.40 -14.74
N HIS A 59 10.68 -0.58 -14.75
CA HIS A 59 11.34 -1.72 -14.11
C HIS A 59 12.09 -1.24 -12.87
N LEU A 60 11.71 -1.75 -11.71
CA LEU A 60 12.34 -1.48 -10.41
C LEU A 60 13.07 -2.72 -9.91
N LYS A 61 14.29 -2.54 -9.40
CA LYS A 61 15.01 -3.61 -8.71
C LYS A 61 14.71 -3.63 -7.22
N ASN A 62 14.86 -4.80 -6.60
CA ASN A 62 14.82 -5.00 -5.14
C ASN A 62 13.54 -4.48 -4.47
N VAL A 63 12.40 -4.76 -5.09
CA VAL A 63 11.08 -4.44 -4.53
C VAL A 63 10.68 -5.53 -3.55
N LYS A 64 10.26 -5.12 -2.35
CA LYS A 64 9.73 -6.01 -1.34
C LYS A 64 8.35 -6.51 -1.75
N ASP A 65 8.10 -7.80 -1.58
CA ASP A 65 6.75 -8.38 -1.71
C ASP A 65 5.78 -7.83 -0.65
N GLU A 66 6.34 -7.40 0.48
CA GLU A 66 5.60 -6.99 1.65
C GLU A 66 6.40 -5.95 2.46
N ALA A 67 5.71 -4.93 2.96
CA ALA A 67 6.28 -3.94 3.86
C ALA A 67 6.53 -4.53 5.25
N ASP A 68 7.53 -3.99 5.96
CA ASP A 68 7.78 -4.36 7.34
C ASP A 68 6.56 -4.04 8.22
N ASN A 69 6.37 -4.82 9.29
CA ASN A 69 5.28 -4.58 10.24
C ASN A 69 5.47 -3.22 10.90
N GLU A 70 4.49 -2.34 10.73
CA GLU A 70 4.48 -1.05 11.44
C GLU A 70 3.43 -1.03 12.54
N ASN A 71 3.87 -0.61 13.73
CA ASN A 71 2.97 -0.34 14.85
C ASN A 71 2.36 1.04 14.66
N VAL A 72 1.11 1.07 14.20
CA VAL A 72 0.36 2.32 14.03
C VAL A 72 -0.60 2.49 15.20
N SER A 73 -0.52 3.65 15.85
CA SER A 73 -1.48 4.04 16.88
C SER A 73 -2.63 4.78 16.22
N ILE A 74 -3.70 4.04 15.90
CA ILE A 74 -4.93 4.64 15.39
C ILE A 74 -5.78 5.00 16.59
N LYS A 75 -6.09 6.29 16.75
CA LYS A 75 -7.06 6.74 17.76
C LYS A 75 -8.43 6.17 17.42
N LEU A 76 -8.85 5.19 18.22
CA LEU A 76 -10.20 4.65 18.18
C LEU A 76 -11.14 5.50 19.05
N MET A 77 -12.41 5.11 19.09
CA MET A 77 -13.36 5.63 20.07
C MET A 77 -12.96 5.18 21.49
N PRO A 78 -13.41 5.90 22.53
CA PRO A 78 -13.23 5.49 23.91
C PRO A 78 -13.74 4.06 24.15
N ALA A 79 -13.11 3.34 25.08
CA ALA A 79 -13.51 1.97 25.41
C ALA A 79 -14.99 1.87 25.79
N SER A 80 -15.54 2.89 26.47
CA SER A 80 -16.96 2.98 26.84
C SER A 80 -17.93 3.08 25.67
N VAL A 81 -17.45 3.47 24.48
CA VAL A 81 -18.25 3.56 23.24
C VAL A 81 -17.97 2.35 22.35
N GLY A 82 -16.75 1.81 22.40
CA GLY A 82 -16.32 0.67 21.59
C GLY A 82 -16.71 -0.68 22.17
N PHE A 83 -16.93 -0.78 23.48
CA PHE A 83 -17.33 -2.00 24.17
C PHE A 83 -18.57 -1.75 25.03
N ASP A 84 -19.46 -2.75 25.06
CA ASP A 84 -20.63 -2.74 25.92
C ASP A 84 -20.30 -3.19 27.36
N THR A 85 -21.32 -3.22 28.21
CA THR A 85 -21.20 -3.64 29.62
C THR A 85 -20.82 -5.12 29.81
N SER A 86 -20.88 -5.93 28.74
CA SER A 86 -20.45 -7.33 28.71
C SER A 86 -19.08 -7.50 28.04
N GLU A 87 -18.33 -6.41 27.86
CA GLU A 87 -17.05 -6.35 27.13
C GLU A 87 -17.13 -6.84 25.67
N LYS A 88 -18.33 -6.82 25.07
CA LYS A 88 -18.49 -7.15 23.65
C LYS A 88 -18.30 -5.91 22.79
N PRO A 89 -17.70 -6.05 21.60
CA PRO A 89 -17.51 -4.94 20.68
C PRO A 89 -18.86 -4.40 20.18
N THR A 90 -19.00 -3.08 20.15
CA THR A 90 -20.20 -2.43 19.61
C THR A 90 -20.17 -2.37 18.08
N ASP A 91 -21.33 -2.24 17.45
CA ASP A 91 -21.43 -2.03 16.00
C ASP A 91 -20.63 -0.81 15.52
N ALA A 92 -20.49 0.21 16.37
CA ALA A 92 -19.69 1.39 16.08
C ALA A 92 -18.20 1.04 15.96
N LEU A 93 -17.68 0.22 16.88
CA LEU A 93 -16.30 -0.27 16.82
C LEU A 93 -16.09 -1.14 15.58
N LEU A 94 -16.99 -2.09 15.30
CA LEU A 94 -16.91 -2.94 14.12
C LEU A 94 -16.91 -2.12 12.83
N LYS A 95 -17.83 -1.16 12.67
CA LYS A 95 -17.86 -0.26 11.51
C LYS A 95 -16.57 0.55 11.39
N LYS A 96 -16.01 1.03 12.50
CA LYS A 96 -14.74 1.77 12.48
C LYS A 96 -13.58 0.88 12.05
N LEU A 97 -13.53 -0.38 12.48
CA LEU A 97 -12.52 -1.36 12.07
C LEU A 97 -12.62 -1.67 10.58
N HIS A 98 -13.83 -1.91 10.07
CA HIS A 98 -14.07 -2.11 8.65
C HIS A 98 -13.67 -0.88 7.83
N ALA A 99 -13.96 0.34 8.32
CA ALA A 99 -13.58 1.58 7.64
C ALA A 99 -12.06 1.78 7.52
N ILE A 100 -11.26 1.16 8.40
CA ILE A 100 -9.79 1.16 8.33
C ILE A 100 -9.23 -0.12 7.70
N GLY A 101 -10.07 -0.95 7.07
CA GLY A 101 -9.66 -2.16 6.35
C GLY A 101 -9.37 -3.36 7.25
N LEU A 102 -9.77 -3.32 8.52
CA LEU A 102 -9.62 -4.42 9.47
C LEU A 102 -10.93 -5.20 9.65
N ASN A 103 -10.84 -6.34 10.33
CA ASN A 103 -11.98 -7.20 10.66
C ASN A 103 -11.94 -7.61 12.14
N GLU A 104 -12.88 -8.45 12.55
CA GLU A 104 -13.05 -8.91 13.94
C GLU A 104 -11.79 -9.56 14.54
N LYS A 105 -10.86 -10.11 13.73
CA LYS A 105 -9.59 -10.66 14.25
C LYS A 105 -8.75 -9.59 14.95
N ALA A 106 -8.85 -8.33 14.50
CA ALA A 106 -8.14 -7.19 15.10
C ALA A 106 -8.62 -6.85 16.52
N LEU A 107 -9.80 -7.32 16.94
CA LEU A 107 -10.30 -7.10 18.30
C LEU A 107 -9.35 -7.66 19.37
N SER A 108 -8.73 -8.80 19.08
CA SER A 108 -7.77 -9.43 19.99
C SER A 108 -6.49 -8.60 20.21
N GLU A 109 -6.12 -7.75 19.25
CA GLU A 109 -4.98 -6.84 19.36
C GLU A 109 -5.34 -5.59 20.16
N ILE A 110 -6.54 -5.03 19.95
CA ILE A 110 -7.05 -3.82 20.63
C ILE A 110 -7.19 -4.04 22.14
N VAL A 111 -7.70 -5.21 22.55
CA VAL A 111 -7.91 -5.55 23.97
C VAL A 111 -6.58 -5.72 24.71
N LYS A 112 -5.52 -6.16 24.03
CA LYS A 112 -4.21 -6.43 24.66
C LYS A 112 -3.26 -5.23 24.63
N LYS A 113 -3.46 -4.27 23.73
CA LYS A 113 -2.70 -3.02 23.62
C LYS A 113 -3.45 -2.06 22.69
N MET A 114 -3.38 -0.76 22.98
CA MET A 114 -3.94 0.30 22.12
C MET A 114 -3.07 0.53 20.86
N LYS A 115 -2.67 -0.54 20.16
CA LYS A 115 -1.78 -0.52 18.99
C LYS A 115 -2.34 -1.45 17.93
N ILE A 116 -2.29 -1.02 16.68
CA ILE A 116 -2.69 -1.80 15.51
C ILE A 116 -1.44 -2.05 14.67
N ILE A 117 -1.27 -3.29 14.19
CA ILE A 117 -0.20 -3.62 13.25
C ILE A 117 -0.75 -3.50 11.83
N LEU A 118 -0.13 -2.64 11.02
CA LEU A 118 -0.44 -2.52 9.60
C LEU A 118 0.64 -3.21 8.77
N LYS A 119 0.18 -3.93 7.74
CA LYS A 119 1.04 -4.65 6.80
C LYS A 119 0.51 -4.42 5.39
N PHE A 120 1.35 -3.87 4.51
CA PHE A 120 1.01 -3.61 3.12
C PHE A 120 1.64 -4.70 2.24
N TYR A 121 0.80 -5.33 1.42
CA TYR A 121 1.23 -6.36 0.48
C TYR A 121 1.19 -5.83 -0.95
N ILE A 122 2.19 -6.18 -1.75
CA ILE A 122 2.09 -6.09 -3.19
C ILE A 122 1.44 -7.38 -3.69
N SER A 123 0.15 -7.31 -4.01
CA SER A 123 -0.53 -8.39 -4.73
C SER A 123 -0.58 -8.05 -6.21
N ILE A 124 0.42 -8.49 -6.96
CA ILE A 124 0.36 -8.49 -8.43
C ILE A 124 -0.13 -9.87 -8.81
N LYS A 125 -1.44 -9.99 -9.05
CA LYS A 125 -1.98 -11.15 -9.77
C LYS A 125 -1.61 -10.97 -11.24
N MET A 126 -0.70 -11.81 -11.72
CA MET A 126 -0.52 -12.04 -13.16
C MET A 126 -1.72 -12.78 -13.73
#